data_AF-A0A921RVZ7-F1
#
_entry.id   AF-A0A921RVZ7-F1
#
_cell.length_a   1.000
_cell.length_b   1.000
_cell.length_c   1.000
_cell.angle_alpha   90.00
_cell.angle_beta   90.00
_cell.angle_gamma   90.00
#
_symmetry.space_group_name_H-M   'P 1'
#
loop_
_entity.id
_entity.type
_entity.pdbx_description
1 polymer ?
#
loop_
_entity_poly.entity_id
_entity_poly.type
_entity_poly.pdbx_seq_one_letter_code
_entity_poly.pdbx_strand_id
1 'polypeptide(L)'
;MTTSSDPAATPAPQSPGVGGVALSSCIGDLLRFVLSSHTGACPGDDLAAFPLSPSYCVRLVNDGELFGKLEASIQRCLEEGRLPGPPAVVGIPAAEEGPEERGWELLLLEKGAELKRMYDAVDFELHVQEPYFTQLRAGAKKVEGRLATGNYNRITQGSLLLFNKCLLLNIEAVRKYSSFSEMLEAEIISNVLPGISSIVEGVKVYRKFYTEEKENSSGVLAISVSKPTSQPYITMTDILAGLGYDGLGRLLGMAKTAGTVPDGLPPPRSALLSSCMRLLQPNAVL
;
A
#
# COMPACT_ATOMS: atom_id res chain seq x y z
N MET A 1 -14.17 -29.50 35.08
CA MET A 1 -13.75 -28.09 34.94
C MET A 1 -13.40 -27.87 33.48
N THR A 2 -14.34 -27.34 32.72
CA THR A 2 -14.19 -26.99 31.31
C THR A 2 -13.37 -25.72 31.22
N THR A 3 -12.15 -25.81 30.73
CA THR A 3 -11.30 -24.67 30.39
C THR A 3 -11.90 -23.98 29.17
N SER A 4 -12.59 -22.86 29.37
CA SER A 4 -12.96 -21.96 28.28
C SER A 4 -11.68 -21.33 27.75
N SER A 5 -11.26 -21.75 26.55
CA SER A 5 -10.29 -21.01 25.76
C SER A 5 -10.98 -19.75 25.27
N ASP A 6 -10.76 -18.62 25.94
CA ASP A 6 -11.10 -17.32 25.37
C ASP A 6 -10.34 -17.16 24.04
N PRO A 7 -11.04 -16.83 22.93
CA PRO A 7 -10.36 -16.52 21.69
C PRO A 7 -9.46 -15.31 21.93
N ALA A 8 -8.19 -15.42 21.52
CA ALA A 8 -7.20 -14.36 21.68
C ALA A 8 -7.77 -13.01 21.19
N ALA A 9 -7.86 -12.04 22.10
CA ALA A 9 -8.38 -10.71 21.79
C ALA A 9 -7.57 -10.09 20.65
N THR A 10 -8.25 -9.57 19.63
CA THR A 10 -7.57 -8.89 18.52
C THR A 10 -7.01 -7.57 19.05
N PRO A 11 -5.74 -7.22 18.77
CA PRO A 11 -5.17 -5.98 19.28
C PRO A 11 -5.99 -4.79 18.79
N ALA A 12 -6.39 -3.94 19.75
CA ALA A 12 -7.11 -2.71 19.47
C ALA A 12 -6.27 -1.82 18.54
N PRO A 13 -6.91 -1.13 17.58
CA PRO A 13 -6.19 -0.17 16.76
C PRO A 13 -5.54 0.93 17.61
N GLN A 14 -4.28 1.26 17.32
CA GLN A 14 -3.53 2.26 18.07
C GLN A 14 -4.03 3.67 17.77
N SER A 15 -3.89 4.60 18.73
CA SER A 15 -4.13 6.02 18.47
C SER A 15 -3.18 6.53 17.39
N PRO A 16 -3.64 7.40 16.46
CA PRO A 16 -2.76 7.97 15.45
C PRO A 16 -1.59 8.72 16.11
N GLY A 17 -0.47 8.81 15.40
CA GLY A 17 0.64 9.68 15.76
C GLY A 17 0.27 11.16 15.68
N VAL A 18 1.16 12.04 16.17
CA VAL A 18 1.03 13.49 16.01
C VAL A 18 2.17 13.95 15.10
N GLY A 19 1.83 14.65 14.01
CA GLY A 19 2.79 15.15 13.03
C GLY A 19 2.52 14.62 11.63
N GLY A 20 3.05 15.31 10.61
CA GLY A 20 2.87 14.95 9.21
C GLY A 20 3.43 13.57 8.88
N VAL A 21 2.87 12.92 7.86
CA VAL A 21 3.27 11.59 7.43
C VAL A 21 4.35 11.72 6.36
N ALA A 22 5.59 11.32 6.69
CA ALA A 22 6.69 11.37 5.75
C ALA A 22 6.50 10.35 4.61
N LEU A 23 6.49 10.81 3.35
CA LEU A 23 6.36 9.97 2.15
C LEU A 23 7.32 8.77 2.19
N SER A 24 8.60 8.98 2.54
CA SER A 24 9.61 7.92 2.59
C SER A 24 9.22 6.75 3.48
N SER A 25 8.49 6.99 4.58
CA SER A 25 8.02 5.95 5.50
C SER A 25 6.79 5.17 5.01
N CYS A 26 6.23 5.55 3.86
CA CYS A 26 5.01 5.00 3.27
C CYS A 26 5.24 4.38 1.89
N ILE A 27 6.38 4.60 1.24
CA ILE A 27 6.67 4.09 -0.11
C ILE A 27 6.51 2.58 -0.18
N GLY A 28 7.03 1.83 0.80
CA GLY A 28 6.88 0.37 0.83
C GLY A 28 5.42 -0.09 0.87
N ASP A 29 4.59 0.51 1.72
CA ASP A 29 3.17 0.14 1.82
C ASP A 29 2.38 0.52 0.56
N LEU A 30 2.67 1.70 0.01
CA LEU A 30 2.08 2.16 -1.25
C LEU A 30 2.46 1.26 -2.42
N LEU A 31 3.75 0.95 -2.57
CA LEU A 31 4.27 0.07 -3.62
C LEU A 31 3.67 -1.34 -3.51
N ARG A 32 3.64 -1.89 -2.29
CA ARG A 32 3.03 -3.21 -2.03
C ARG A 32 1.57 -3.21 -2.43
N PHE A 33 0.82 -2.18 -2.04
CA PHE A 33 -0.59 -2.05 -2.39
C PHE A 33 -0.83 -2.02 -3.91
N VAL A 34 -0.02 -1.25 -4.65
CA VAL A 34 -0.11 -1.17 -6.12
C VAL A 34 0.21 -2.52 -6.75
N LEU A 35 1.34 -3.15 -6.38
CA LEU A 35 1.72 -4.45 -6.93
C LEU A 35 0.68 -5.54 -6.61
N SER A 36 0.19 -5.59 -5.37
CA SER A 36 -0.85 -6.54 -4.95
C SER A 36 -2.14 -6.37 -5.76
N SER A 37 -2.52 -5.14 -6.11
CA SER A 37 -3.72 -4.87 -6.92
C SER A 37 -3.61 -5.38 -8.36
N HIS A 38 -2.38 -5.66 -8.84
CA HIS A 38 -2.11 -6.19 -10.18
C HIS A 38 -1.73 -7.67 -10.18
N THR A 39 -2.00 -8.40 -9.09
CA THR A 39 -1.73 -9.85 -9.00
C THR A 39 -2.83 -10.74 -9.60
N GLY A 40 -4.03 -10.19 -9.82
CA GLY A 40 -5.14 -10.90 -10.43
C GLY A 40 -5.09 -10.84 -11.95
N ALA A 41 -5.08 -11.99 -12.62
CA ALA A 41 -5.38 -12.07 -14.04
C ALA A 41 -6.90 -12.14 -14.22
N CYS A 42 -7.54 -11.03 -14.61
CA CYS A 42 -8.90 -11.05 -15.14
C CYS A 42 -8.80 -11.21 -16.67
N PRO A 43 -9.19 -12.35 -17.26
CA PRO A 43 -9.24 -12.46 -18.72
C PRO A 43 -10.40 -11.60 -19.22
N GLY A 44 -10.08 -10.44 -19.79
CA GLY A 44 -11.05 -9.51 -20.39
C GLY A 44 -10.99 -8.07 -19.90
N ASP A 45 -10.24 -7.78 -18.83
CA ASP A 45 -9.86 -6.39 -18.52
C ASP A 45 -8.56 -6.08 -19.27
N ASP A 46 -8.57 -5.02 -20.08
CA ASP A 46 -7.37 -4.45 -20.66
C ASP A 46 -6.47 -3.90 -19.52
N LEU A 47 -5.73 -4.79 -18.87
CA LEU A 47 -4.55 -4.54 -18.03
C LEU A 47 -3.36 -4.02 -18.86
N ALA A 48 -3.62 -3.51 -20.06
CA ALA A 48 -2.65 -3.14 -21.10
C ALA A 48 -1.72 -1.97 -20.72
N ALA A 49 -1.83 -1.43 -19.51
CA ALA A 49 -1.05 -0.28 -19.04
C ALA A 49 -0.02 -0.59 -17.95
N PHE A 50 -0.15 -1.71 -17.21
CA PHE A 50 0.84 -2.03 -16.17
C PHE A 50 2.02 -2.82 -16.77
N PRO A 51 3.28 -2.42 -16.51
CA PRO A 51 4.43 -2.94 -17.26
C PRO A 51 4.88 -4.33 -16.82
N LEU A 52 4.34 -4.84 -15.71
CA LEU A 52 4.72 -6.13 -15.12
C LEU A 52 3.57 -7.13 -15.22
N SER A 53 3.89 -8.38 -15.56
CA SER A 53 2.89 -9.45 -15.54
C SER A 53 2.41 -9.76 -14.12
N PRO A 54 1.16 -10.26 -13.95
CA PRO A 54 0.62 -10.57 -12.63
C PRO A 54 1.48 -11.56 -11.81
N SER A 55 2.04 -12.57 -12.47
CA SER A 55 2.96 -13.53 -11.85
C SER A 55 4.23 -12.87 -11.33
N TYR A 56 4.70 -11.82 -12.01
CA TYR A 56 5.87 -11.09 -11.58
C TYR A 56 5.56 -10.13 -10.42
N CYS A 57 4.41 -9.47 -10.42
CA CYS A 57 3.92 -8.72 -9.25
C CYS A 57 3.87 -9.61 -8.00
N VAL A 58 3.34 -10.85 -8.13
CA VAL A 58 3.32 -11.84 -7.04
C VAL A 58 4.74 -12.17 -6.56
N ARG A 59 5.70 -12.37 -7.48
CA ARG A 59 7.09 -12.64 -7.12
C ARG A 59 7.73 -11.47 -6.39
N LEU A 60 7.58 -10.25 -6.89
CA LEU A 60 8.12 -9.04 -6.27
C LEU A 60 7.58 -8.85 -4.85
N VAL A 61 6.27 -8.99 -4.65
CA VAL A 61 5.66 -8.82 -3.33
C VAL A 61 6.16 -9.87 -2.32
N ASN A 62 6.46 -11.08 -2.76
CA ASN A 62 6.90 -12.19 -1.91
C ASN A 62 8.42 -12.27 -1.71
N ASP A 63 9.21 -11.64 -2.58
CA ASP A 63 10.68 -11.62 -2.49
C ASP A 63 11.13 -10.36 -1.73
N GLY A 64 11.37 -10.50 -0.43
CA GLY A 64 11.73 -9.37 0.44
C GLY A 64 13.01 -8.64 0.05
N GLU A 65 13.99 -9.34 -0.56
CA GLU A 65 15.23 -8.71 -1.03
C GLU A 65 14.96 -7.86 -2.29
N LEU A 66 14.27 -8.42 -3.28
CA LEU A 66 13.92 -7.69 -4.51
C LEU A 66 12.95 -6.54 -4.21
N PHE A 67 11.96 -6.76 -3.35
CA PHE A 67 11.01 -5.74 -2.92
C PHE A 67 11.75 -4.59 -2.23
N GLY A 68 12.58 -4.90 -1.23
CA GLY A 68 13.32 -3.88 -0.48
C GLY A 68 14.29 -3.09 -1.37
N LYS A 69 14.89 -3.75 -2.38
CA LYS A 69 15.71 -3.06 -3.37
C LYS A 69 14.89 -2.09 -4.23
N LEU A 70 13.74 -2.54 -4.73
CA LEU A 70 12.85 -1.70 -5.53
C LEU A 70 12.33 -0.51 -4.73
N GLU A 71 11.88 -0.75 -3.50
CA GLU A 71 11.44 0.29 -2.56
C GLU A 71 12.53 1.35 -2.34
N ALA A 72 13.75 0.93 -1.98
CA ALA A 72 14.86 1.84 -1.75
C ALA A 72 15.27 2.63 -3.01
N SER A 73 15.25 1.97 -4.17
CA SER A 73 15.51 2.62 -5.46
C SER A 73 14.45 3.66 -5.80
N ILE A 74 13.15 3.33 -5.64
CA ILE A 74 12.04 4.27 -5.87
C ILE A 74 12.17 5.46 -4.93
N GLN A 75 12.39 5.22 -3.63
CA GLN A 75 12.57 6.30 -2.66
C GLN A 75 13.67 7.28 -3.11
N ARG A 76 14.85 6.75 -3.45
CA ARG A 76 15.95 7.58 -3.93
C ARG A 76 15.60 8.34 -5.20
N CYS A 77 14.91 7.70 -6.15
CA CYS A 77 14.52 8.33 -7.40
C CYS A 77 13.52 9.47 -7.21
N LEU A 78 12.58 9.34 -6.26
CA LEU A 78 11.64 10.41 -5.93
C LEU A 78 12.32 11.57 -5.19
N GLU A 79 13.38 11.31 -4.43
CA GLU A 79 14.18 12.34 -3.76
C GLU A 79 15.12 13.06 -4.74
N GLU A 80 15.78 12.34 -5.65
CA GLU A 80 16.76 12.89 -6.59
C GLU A 80 16.14 13.39 -7.91
N GLY A 81 14.92 12.94 -8.25
CA GLY A 81 14.25 13.26 -9.51
C GLY A 81 14.82 12.52 -10.73
N ARG A 82 15.59 11.44 -10.53
CA ARG A 82 16.24 10.67 -11.60
C ARG A 82 16.50 9.22 -11.23
N LEU A 83 16.72 8.38 -12.23
CA LEU A 83 17.11 6.97 -12.02
C LEU A 83 18.60 6.85 -11.67
N PRO A 84 19.01 5.78 -10.96
CA PRO A 84 20.43 5.47 -10.77
C PRO A 84 21.12 5.31 -12.13
N GLY A 85 22.43 5.58 -12.23
CA GLY A 85 23.19 5.31 -13.47
C GLY A 85 23.04 3.85 -13.95
N PRO A 86 23.27 3.55 -15.24
CA PRO A 86 23.26 2.18 -15.73
C PRO A 86 24.27 1.33 -14.94
N PRO A 87 23.97 0.04 -14.67
CA PRO A 87 24.90 -0.83 -13.97
C PRO A 87 26.26 -0.84 -14.68
N ALA A 88 27.33 -0.62 -13.94
CA ALA A 88 28.67 -0.52 -14.49
C ALA A 88 29.07 -1.84 -15.18
N VAL A 89 29.19 -1.82 -16.51
CA VAL A 89 29.77 -2.92 -17.29
C VAL A 89 31.23 -2.59 -17.54
N VAL A 90 32.14 -3.43 -17.04
CA VAL A 90 33.58 -3.25 -17.23
C VAL A 90 33.89 -3.16 -18.72
N GLY A 91 34.46 -2.02 -19.15
CA GLY A 91 34.97 -1.83 -20.51
C GLY A 91 34.04 -1.12 -21.51
N ILE A 92 32.86 -0.66 -21.09
CA ILE A 92 31.95 0.13 -21.95
C ILE A 92 31.84 1.56 -21.39
N PRO A 93 32.10 2.62 -22.18
CA PRO A 93 31.94 4.00 -21.72
C PRO A 93 30.48 4.29 -21.36
N ALA A 94 30.27 5.15 -20.36
CA ALA A 94 28.94 5.62 -19.97
C ALA A 94 28.24 6.23 -21.20
N ALA A 95 27.08 5.71 -21.56
CA ALA A 95 26.29 6.23 -22.67
C ALA A 95 25.75 7.63 -22.32
N GLU A 96 25.68 8.51 -23.33
CA GLU A 96 25.02 9.82 -23.20
C GLU A 96 23.53 9.65 -22.91
N GLU A 97 22.96 10.58 -22.13
CA GLU A 97 21.56 10.53 -21.69
C GLU A 97 20.59 10.50 -22.88
N GLY A 98 19.92 9.36 -23.06
CA GLY A 98 18.96 9.14 -24.13
C GLY A 98 17.65 9.92 -23.91
N PRO A 99 16.83 10.09 -24.96
CA PRO A 99 15.50 10.71 -24.84
C PRO A 99 14.56 9.97 -23.87
N GLU A 100 14.72 8.65 -23.71
CA GLU A 100 13.97 7.84 -22.73
C GLU A 100 14.31 8.24 -21.28
N GLU A 101 15.59 8.47 -20.99
CA GLU A 101 16.06 8.83 -19.64
C GLU A 101 15.52 10.19 -19.22
N ARG A 102 15.58 11.18 -20.12
CA ARG A 102 14.95 12.50 -19.89
C ARG A 102 13.44 12.38 -19.65
N GLY A 103 12.77 11.46 -20.34
CA GLY A 103 11.35 11.19 -20.13
C GLY A 103 11.07 10.68 -18.71
N TRP A 104 11.89 9.76 -18.21
CA TRP A 104 11.77 9.26 -16.84
C TRP A 104 12.07 10.31 -15.79
N GLU A 105 13.06 11.19 -16.00
CA GLU A 105 13.38 12.27 -15.07
C GLU A 105 12.22 13.26 -14.93
N LEU A 106 11.63 13.70 -16.07
CA LEU A 106 10.46 14.58 -16.06
C LEU A 106 9.29 13.94 -15.32
N LEU A 107 9.02 12.65 -15.60
CA LEU A 107 7.98 11.88 -14.91
C LEU A 107 8.22 11.82 -13.40
N LEU A 108 9.43 11.47 -12.97
CA LEU A 108 9.79 11.33 -11.55
C LEU A 108 9.71 12.67 -10.82
N LEU A 109 10.16 13.76 -11.44
CA LEU A 109 10.05 15.10 -10.87
C LEU A 109 8.59 15.53 -10.69
N GLU A 110 7.77 15.37 -11.72
CA GLU A 110 6.36 15.78 -11.70
C GLU A 110 5.55 14.93 -10.72
N LYS A 111 5.56 13.60 -10.90
CA LYS A 111 4.77 12.67 -10.11
C LYS A 111 5.31 12.49 -8.70
N GLY A 112 6.63 12.61 -8.50
CA GLY A 112 7.25 12.64 -7.18
C GLY A 112 6.83 13.87 -6.39
N ALA A 113 6.80 15.06 -7.00
CA ALA A 113 6.28 16.26 -6.36
C ALA A 113 4.76 16.18 -6.08
N GLU A 114 4.00 15.50 -6.94
CA GLU A 114 2.59 15.20 -6.71
C GLU A 114 2.39 14.32 -5.47
N LEU A 115 3.08 13.17 -5.40
CA LEU A 115 3.07 12.30 -4.21
C LEU A 115 3.47 13.06 -2.96
N LYS A 116 4.58 13.81 -3.01
CA LYS A 116 5.06 14.54 -1.84
C LYS A 116 4.01 15.52 -1.32
N ARG A 117 3.37 16.29 -2.20
CA ARG A 117 2.26 17.20 -1.81
C ARG A 117 1.08 16.47 -1.19
N MET A 118 0.73 15.29 -1.70
CA MET A 118 -0.35 14.48 -1.13
C MET A 118 -0.04 14.04 0.31
N TYR A 119 1.18 13.58 0.59
CA TYR A 119 1.58 13.12 1.92
C TYR A 119 1.85 14.27 2.90
N ASP A 120 2.44 15.38 2.43
CA ASP A 120 2.65 16.59 3.23
C ASP A 120 1.32 17.21 3.71
N ALA A 121 0.20 16.94 3.01
CA ALA A 121 -1.13 17.40 3.37
C ALA A 121 -1.88 16.46 4.33
N VAL A 122 -1.31 15.31 4.71
CA VAL A 122 -1.94 14.36 5.63
C VAL A 122 -1.72 14.79 7.08
N ASP A 123 -2.84 14.92 7.81
CA ASP A 123 -2.80 15.25 9.24
C ASP A 123 -2.69 14.01 10.13
N PHE A 124 -3.34 12.91 9.74
CA PHE A 124 -3.35 11.68 10.53
C PHE A 124 -3.29 10.42 9.66
N GLU A 125 -2.50 9.46 10.13
CA GLU A 125 -2.47 8.09 9.62
C GLU A 125 -3.32 7.18 10.50
N LEU A 126 -4.21 6.39 9.87
CA LEU A 126 -4.99 5.36 10.55
C LEU A 126 -4.74 4.00 9.93
N HIS A 127 -4.73 2.97 10.77
CA HIS A 127 -4.74 1.59 10.31
C HIS A 127 -6.14 0.98 10.43
N VAL A 128 -6.58 0.27 9.40
CA VAL A 128 -7.85 -0.46 9.35
C VAL A 128 -7.64 -1.85 8.74
N GLN A 129 -8.29 -2.86 9.31
CA GLN A 129 -8.17 -4.26 8.88
C GLN A 129 -9.13 -4.57 7.72
N GLU A 130 -8.87 -5.66 7.00
CA GLU A 130 -9.86 -6.24 6.09
C GLU A 130 -11.06 -6.81 6.87
N PRO A 131 -12.28 -6.77 6.30
CA PRO A 131 -12.64 -6.31 4.95
C PRO A 131 -12.84 -4.79 4.83
N TYR A 132 -12.72 -4.05 5.95
CA TYR A 132 -13.09 -2.64 6.03
C TYR A 132 -12.17 -1.74 5.19
N PHE A 133 -10.89 -2.09 5.04
CA PHE A 133 -9.98 -1.39 4.14
C PHE A 133 -10.47 -1.44 2.69
N THR A 134 -10.79 -2.64 2.17
CA THR A 134 -11.35 -2.80 0.83
C THR A 134 -12.68 -2.04 0.68
N GLN A 135 -13.53 -2.07 1.69
CA GLN A 135 -14.82 -1.36 1.66
C GLN A 135 -14.68 0.16 1.66
N LEU A 136 -13.69 0.71 2.38
CA LEU A 136 -13.35 2.15 2.34
C LEU A 136 -12.85 2.54 0.95
N ARG A 137 -11.95 1.74 0.37
CA ARG A 137 -11.42 1.98 -0.99
C ARG A 137 -12.52 2.01 -2.05
N ALA A 138 -13.50 1.11 -1.92
CA ALA A 138 -14.65 0.98 -2.80
C ALA A 138 -15.76 2.03 -2.53
N GLY A 139 -15.65 2.80 -1.46
CA GLY A 139 -16.66 3.81 -1.07
C GLY A 139 -17.95 3.22 -0.47
N ALA A 140 -17.99 1.90 -0.20
CA ALA A 140 -19.10 1.24 0.47
C ALA A 140 -19.13 1.61 1.96
N LYS A 141 -17.97 1.61 2.61
CA LYS A 141 -17.80 2.12 3.97
C LYS A 141 -17.47 3.60 3.91
N LYS A 142 -18.21 4.41 4.65
CA LYS A 142 -18.12 5.89 4.67
C LYS A 142 -17.92 6.47 6.06
N VAL A 143 -18.03 5.64 7.11
CA VAL A 143 -17.86 6.08 8.49
C VAL A 143 -16.92 5.12 9.20
N GLU A 144 -15.88 5.67 9.83
CA GLU A 144 -14.95 4.92 10.68
C GLU A 144 -15.21 5.20 12.16
N GLY A 145 -15.62 4.15 12.90
CA GLY A 145 -15.90 4.22 14.33
C GLY A 145 -14.66 3.90 15.18
N ARG A 146 -14.30 4.77 16.12
CA ARG A 146 -13.17 4.60 17.05
C ARG A 146 -13.54 5.06 18.44
N LEU A 147 -12.83 4.58 19.47
CA LEU A 147 -12.97 5.19 20.80
C LEU A 147 -12.45 6.63 20.78
N ALA A 148 -13.13 7.54 21.47
CA ALA A 148 -12.75 8.95 21.53
C ALA A 148 -11.58 9.20 22.49
N THR A 149 -10.43 8.60 22.20
CA THR A 149 -9.23 8.59 23.05
C THR A 149 -8.02 9.20 22.36
N GLY A 150 -7.05 9.69 23.14
CA GLY A 150 -5.76 10.12 22.62
C GLY A 150 -5.87 11.14 21.47
N ASN A 151 -5.13 10.89 20.39
CA ASN A 151 -5.06 11.80 19.26
C ASN A 151 -6.27 11.71 18.32
N TYR A 152 -7.13 10.70 18.46
CA TYR A 152 -8.39 10.68 17.71
C TYR A 152 -9.26 11.91 17.99
N ASN A 153 -9.19 12.46 19.21
CA ASN A 153 -9.91 13.68 19.58
C ASN A 153 -9.42 14.95 18.86
N ARG A 154 -8.26 14.90 18.19
CA ARG A 154 -7.70 16.02 17.43
C ARG A 154 -8.13 16.02 15.97
N ILE A 155 -8.79 14.94 15.52
CA ILE A 155 -9.26 14.81 14.15
C ILE A 155 -10.42 15.78 13.93
N THR A 156 -10.29 16.62 12.90
CA THR A 156 -11.26 17.66 12.53
C THR A 156 -11.76 17.48 11.10
N GLN A 157 -12.97 17.96 10.84
CA GLN A 157 -13.49 18.06 9.48
C GLN A 157 -12.58 18.90 8.58
N GLY A 158 -12.52 18.56 7.29
CA GLY A 158 -11.74 19.28 6.28
C GLY A 158 -10.29 18.81 6.12
N SER A 159 -9.80 17.99 7.05
CA SER A 159 -8.49 17.35 7.01
C SER A 159 -8.43 16.14 6.08
N LEU A 160 -7.22 15.67 5.79
CA LEU A 160 -6.94 14.42 5.08
C LEU A 160 -6.49 13.31 6.03
N LEU A 161 -7.06 12.11 5.83
CA LEU A 161 -6.63 10.88 6.48
C LEU A 161 -5.93 9.98 5.48
N LEU A 162 -4.85 9.35 5.95
CA LEU A 162 -4.18 8.29 5.23
C LEU A 162 -4.45 6.95 5.91
N PHE A 163 -5.19 6.07 5.22
CA PHE A 163 -5.45 4.72 5.68
C PHE A 163 -4.39 3.75 5.15
N ASN A 164 -3.83 2.95 6.06
CA ASN A 164 -2.83 1.93 5.77
C ASN A 164 -1.71 2.46 4.86
N LYS A 165 -1.31 3.72 5.07
CA LYS A 165 -0.25 4.43 4.36
C LYS A 165 -0.42 4.59 2.84
N CYS A 166 -1.57 4.22 2.26
CA CYS A 166 -1.74 4.18 0.79
C CYS A 166 -3.10 4.70 0.28
N LEU A 167 -4.12 4.83 1.13
CA LEU A 167 -5.45 5.29 0.74
C LEU A 167 -5.75 6.66 1.38
N LEU A 168 -5.91 7.69 0.56
CA LEU A 168 -6.29 9.02 1.03
C LEU A 168 -7.81 9.17 1.07
N LEU A 169 -8.33 9.74 2.16
CA LEU A 169 -9.74 10.09 2.30
C LEU A 169 -9.89 11.47 2.95
N ASN A 170 -10.88 12.25 2.49
CA ASN A 170 -11.27 13.50 3.11
C ASN A 170 -12.13 13.24 4.34
N ILE A 171 -11.99 14.06 5.38
CA ILE A 171 -12.87 14.01 6.55
C ILE A 171 -14.05 14.95 6.34
N GLU A 172 -15.22 14.35 6.13
CA GLU A 172 -16.47 15.07 5.89
C GLU A 172 -17.11 15.56 7.19
N ALA A 173 -17.02 14.78 8.26
CA ALA A 173 -17.57 15.12 9.56
C ALA A 173 -16.95 14.25 10.66
N VAL A 174 -16.91 14.77 11.88
CA VAL A 174 -16.52 14.04 13.08
C VAL A 174 -17.61 14.21 14.12
N ARG A 175 -18.24 13.12 14.55
CA ARG A 175 -19.34 13.12 15.54
C ARG A 175 -18.97 12.28 16.75
N LYS A 176 -19.41 12.71 17.93
CA LYS A 176 -19.17 12.02 19.21
C LYS A 176 -20.47 11.42 19.73
N TYR A 177 -20.36 10.21 20.26
CA TYR A 177 -21.46 9.43 20.83
C TYR A 177 -21.05 8.84 22.18
N SER A 178 -22.03 8.53 23.03
CA SER A 178 -21.78 7.89 24.32
C SER A 178 -21.42 6.40 24.18
N SER A 179 -21.89 5.75 23.11
CA SER A 179 -21.70 4.31 22.88
C SER A 179 -21.63 3.95 21.39
N PHE A 180 -21.13 2.75 21.08
CA PHE A 180 -21.17 2.19 19.72
C PHE A 180 -22.60 1.90 19.28
N SER A 181 -23.49 1.51 20.20
CA SER A 181 -24.91 1.30 19.88
C SER A 181 -25.54 2.60 19.36
N GLU A 182 -25.38 3.69 20.12
CA GLU A 182 -25.89 5.01 19.75
C GLU A 182 -25.29 5.48 18.42
N MET A 183 -23.97 5.30 18.24
CA MET A 183 -23.31 5.63 16.98
C MET A 183 -23.91 4.85 15.80
N LEU A 184 -24.14 3.54 15.94
CA LEU A 184 -24.67 2.69 14.86
C LEU A 184 -26.17 2.94 14.57
N GLU A 185 -26.91 3.48 15.54
CA GLU A 185 -28.31 3.90 15.37
C GLU A 185 -28.40 5.26 14.67
N ALA A 186 -27.52 6.20 15.04
CA ALA A 186 -27.49 7.55 14.49
C ALA A 186 -26.82 7.61 13.10
N GLU A 187 -25.75 6.84 12.90
CA GLU A 187 -25.11 6.65 11.61
C GLU A 187 -25.81 5.53 10.85
N ILE A 188 -25.93 5.63 9.53
CA ILE A 188 -26.47 4.53 8.72
C ILE A 188 -25.53 3.33 8.88
N ILE A 189 -25.97 2.25 9.56
CA ILE A 189 -25.12 1.08 9.88
C ILE A 189 -24.35 0.55 8.67
N SER A 190 -24.96 0.51 7.48
CA SER A 190 -24.29 0.04 6.26
C SER A 190 -23.14 0.93 5.80
N ASN A 191 -23.13 2.21 6.18
CA ASN A 191 -22.01 3.12 5.95
C ASN A 191 -20.87 2.89 6.97
N VAL A 192 -21.17 2.35 8.16
CA VAL A 192 -20.18 2.07 9.21
C VAL A 192 -19.61 0.66 9.06
N LEU A 193 -20.48 -0.35 8.93
CA LEU A 193 -20.17 -1.77 8.85
C LEU A 193 -20.95 -2.40 7.67
N PRO A 194 -20.51 -2.20 6.42
CA PRO A 194 -21.15 -2.81 5.25
C PRO A 194 -21.30 -4.33 5.39
N GLY A 195 -22.50 -4.82 5.09
CA GLY A 195 -22.87 -6.25 5.23
C GLY A 195 -23.48 -6.61 6.59
N ILE A 196 -23.53 -5.68 7.54
CA ILE A 196 -24.20 -5.86 8.84
C ILE A 196 -25.46 -5.00 8.89
N SER A 197 -26.57 -5.60 9.29
CA SER A 197 -27.89 -4.93 9.38
C SER A 197 -28.41 -4.79 10.81
N SER A 198 -27.83 -5.48 11.78
CA SER A 198 -28.24 -5.45 13.19
C SER A 198 -27.27 -4.62 14.04
N ILE A 199 -27.80 -3.70 14.84
CA ILE A 199 -27.03 -2.90 15.81
C ILE A 199 -26.29 -3.83 16.79
N VAL A 200 -26.97 -4.88 17.29
CA VAL A 200 -26.39 -5.84 18.23
C VAL A 200 -25.19 -6.57 17.62
N GLU A 201 -25.28 -6.95 16.34
CA GLU A 201 -24.16 -7.57 15.64
C GLU A 201 -23.03 -6.57 15.37
N GLY A 202 -23.36 -5.33 15.02
CA GLY A 202 -22.39 -4.25 14.84
C GLY A 202 -21.59 -3.96 16.11
N VAL A 203 -22.24 -3.89 17.27
CA VAL A 203 -21.57 -3.72 18.57
C VAL A 203 -20.62 -4.90 18.85
N LYS A 204 -21.02 -6.14 18.53
CA LYS A 204 -20.14 -7.32 18.68
C LYS A 204 -18.87 -7.22 17.85
N VAL A 205 -18.87 -6.54 16.71
CA VAL A 205 -17.64 -6.26 15.94
C VAL A 205 -16.68 -5.41 16.78
N TYR A 206 -17.16 -4.32 17.35
CA TYR A 206 -16.33 -3.42 18.17
C TYR A 206 -15.84 -4.07 19.46
N ARG A 207 -16.62 -4.98 20.05
CA ARG A 207 -16.25 -5.74 21.25
C ARG A 207 -15.04 -6.66 21.05
N LYS A 208 -14.67 -6.98 19.81
CA LYS A 208 -13.41 -7.69 19.51
C LYS A 208 -12.17 -6.85 19.82
N PHE A 209 -12.32 -5.52 19.87
CA PHE A 209 -11.24 -4.56 20.05
C PHE A 209 -11.35 -3.74 21.35
N TYR A 210 -12.57 -3.45 21.80
CA TYR A 210 -12.82 -2.51 22.89
C TYR A 210 -13.76 -3.09 23.94
N THR A 211 -13.38 -2.98 25.21
CA THR A 211 -14.23 -3.33 26.34
C THR A 211 -15.26 -2.24 26.63
N GLU A 212 -16.34 -2.59 27.33
CA GLU A 212 -17.40 -1.65 27.69
C GLU A 212 -16.90 -0.55 28.62
N GLU A 213 -15.98 -0.88 29.53
CA GLU A 213 -15.42 0.10 30.46
C GLU A 213 -14.62 1.18 29.73
N LYS A 214 -13.90 0.81 28.67
CA LYS A 214 -13.15 1.75 27.82
C LYS A 214 -14.09 2.63 26.99
N GLU A 215 -15.16 2.05 26.48
CA GLU A 215 -16.22 2.80 25.79
C GLU A 215 -16.90 3.79 26.73
N ASN A 216 -17.34 3.35 27.90
CA ASN A 216 -18.05 4.19 28.87
C ASN A 216 -17.19 5.34 29.40
N SER A 217 -15.87 5.12 29.54
CA SER A 217 -14.95 6.15 30.01
C SER A 217 -14.54 7.15 28.94
N SER A 218 -14.59 6.77 27.66
CA SER A 218 -14.04 7.58 26.56
C SER A 218 -15.10 8.12 25.62
N GLY A 219 -16.21 7.42 25.44
CA GLY A 219 -17.15 7.60 24.34
C GLY A 219 -16.60 7.10 23.01
N VAL A 220 -17.35 7.37 21.95
CA VAL A 220 -17.09 6.93 20.57
C VAL A 220 -17.03 8.11 19.62
N LEU A 221 -16.14 8.03 18.65
CA LEU A 221 -16.02 8.93 17.50
C LEU A 221 -16.47 8.22 16.23
N ALA A 222 -17.36 8.85 15.48
CA ALA A 222 -17.66 8.52 14.09
C ALA A 222 -16.95 9.52 13.17
N ILE A 223 -16.05 9.01 12.33
CA ILE A 223 -15.30 9.81 11.36
C ILE A 223 -15.91 9.52 9.99
N SER A 224 -16.72 10.45 9.48
CA SER A 224 -17.28 10.37 8.14
C SER A 224 -16.22 10.74 7.11
N VAL A 225 -16.10 9.94 6.05
CA VAL A 225 -15.06 10.06 5.04
C VAL A 225 -15.61 10.01 3.62
N SER A 226 -14.92 10.70 2.70
CA SER A 226 -15.16 10.62 1.26
C SER A 226 -13.85 10.42 0.50
N LYS A 227 -13.95 9.94 -0.74
CA LYS A 227 -12.79 9.66 -1.58
C LYS A 227 -12.45 10.88 -2.45
N PRO A 228 -11.26 11.49 -2.31
CA PRO A 228 -10.80 12.52 -3.23
C PRO A 228 -10.52 11.93 -4.62
N THR A 229 -10.52 12.80 -5.64
CA THR A 229 -10.27 12.43 -7.04
C THR A 229 -8.85 11.92 -7.26
N SER A 230 -7.87 12.51 -6.57
CA SER A 230 -6.46 12.13 -6.65
C SER A 230 -6.12 11.11 -5.56
N GLN A 231 -5.29 10.12 -5.89
CA GLN A 231 -4.88 9.08 -4.95
C GLN A 231 -3.39 8.75 -5.12
N PRO A 232 -2.68 8.42 -4.01
CA PRO A 232 -1.27 8.08 -4.08
C PRO A 232 -1.02 6.83 -4.93
N TYR A 233 -1.91 5.84 -4.83
CA TYR A 233 -1.75 4.58 -5.56
C TYR A 233 -1.95 4.74 -7.07
N ILE A 234 -2.74 5.74 -7.51
CA ILE A 234 -2.87 6.08 -8.93
C ILE A 234 -1.55 6.69 -9.40
N THR A 235 -1.05 7.69 -8.68
CA THR A 235 0.23 8.38 -9.00
C THR A 235 1.41 7.41 -9.02
N MET A 236 1.48 6.48 -8.06
CA MET A 236 2.49 5.41 -8.06
C MET A 236 2.32 4.46 -9.25
N THR A 237 1.09 4.11 -9.62
CA THR A 237 0.84 3.31 -10.83
C THR A 237 1.33 4.02 -12.09
N ASP A 238 1.07 5.33 -12.22
CA ASP A 238 1.56 6.15 -13.34
C ASP A 238 3.09 6.15 -13.40
N ILE A 239 3.78 6.29 -12.26
CA ILE A 239 5.24 6.23 -12.18
C ILE A 239 5.73 4.88 -12.69
N LEU A 240 5.21 3.77 -12.16
CA LEU A 240 5.64 2.43 -12.55
C LEU A 240 5.38 2.19 -14.05
N ALA A 241 4.21 2.57 -14.56
CA ALA A 241 3.85 2.46 -15.97
C ALA A 241 4.74 3.30 -16.88
N GLY A 242 5.02 4.55 -16.52
CA GLY A 242 5.88 5.44 -17.31
C GLY A 242 7.36 5.05 -17.28
N LEU A 243 7.84 4.41 -16.21
CA LEU A 243 9.17 3.78 -16.18
C LEU A 243 9.24 2.56 -17.13
N GLY A 244 8.12 1.85 -17.28
CA GLY A 244 8.05 0.65 -18.09
C GLY A 244 8.99 -0.46 -17.59
N TYR A 245 9.15 -1.50 -18.41
CA TYR A 245 10.03 -2.62 -18.09
C TYR A 245 11.50 -2.18 -17.91
N ASP A 246 11.99 -1.34 -18.83
CA ASP A 246 13.39 -0.90 -18.83
C ASP A 246 13.75 -0.05 -17.61
N GLY A 247 12.89 0.91 -17.24
CA GLY A 247 13.09 1.74 -16.06
C GLY A 247 13.05 0.91 -14.78
N LEU A 248 12.08 -0.01 -14.64
CA LEU A 248 11.99 -0.90 -13.49
C LEU A 248 13.18 -1.87 -13.41
N GLY A 249 13.64 -2.40 -14.54
CA GLY A 249 14.85 -3.19 -14.63
C GLY A 249 16.06 -2.41 -14.13
N ARG A 250 16.19 -1.13 -14.49
CA ARG A 250 17.25 -0.24 -14.01
C ARG A 250 17.18 0.00 -12.51
N LEU A 251 16.00 0.20 -11.93
CA LEU A 251 15.81 0.30 -10.47
C LEU A 251 16.22 -0.99 -9.74
N LEU A 252 16.02 -2.14 -10.38
CA LEU A 252 16.43 -3.45 -9.90
C LEU A 252 17.90 -3.77 -10.23
N GLY A 253 18.63 -2.87 -10.86
CA GLY A 253 20.04 -3.04 -11.26
C GLY A 253 20.26 -4.12 -12.33
N MET A 254 19.25 -4.35 -13.18
CA MET A 254 19.33 -5.26 -14.32
C MET A 254 20.03 -4.57 -15.49
N ALA A 255 20.91 -5.30 -16.18
CA ALA A 255 21.55 -4.80 -17.40
C ALA A 255 20.60 -4.96 -18.59
N LYS A 256 20.58 -3.95 -19.48
CA LYS A 256 19.86 -4.03 -20.77
C LYS A 256 20.61 -5.04 -21.65
N THR A 257 20.00 -6.20 -21.91
CA THR A 257 20.57 -7.21 -22.81
C THR A 257 19.68 -7.34 -24.05
N ALA A 258 20.29 -7.39 -25.24
CA ALA A 258 19.53 -7.63 -26.45
C ALA A 258 18.95 -9.05 -26.43
N GLY A 259 17.64 -9.19 -26.66
CA GLY A 259 16.96 -10.49 -26.73
C GLY A 259 16.38 -11.02 -25.41
N THR A 260 16.35 -10.22 -24.33
CA THR A 260 15.56 -10.59 -23.14
C THR A 260 14.07 -10.59 -23.50
N VAL A 261 13.36 -11.65 -23.14
CA VAL A 261 11.89 -11.67 -23.22
C VAL A 261 11.37 -10.58 -22.27
N PRO A 262 10.35 -9.77 -22.64
CA PRO A 262 9.75 -8.77 -21.75
C PRO A 262 9.26 -9.36 -20.41
N ASP A 263 8.90 -10.65 -20.39
CA ASP A 263 8.53 -11.40 -19.19
C ASP A 263 9.70 -12.13 -18.50
N GLY A 264 10.91 -11.99 -19.05
CA GLY A 264 12.10 -12.75 -18.71
C GLY A 264 12.91 -12.10 -17.60
N LEU A 265 12.40 -12.18 -16.38
CA LEU A 265 13.17 -11.85 -15.19
C LEU A 265 14.31 -12.85 -14.94
N PRO A 266 15.47 -12.45 -14.37
CA PRO A 266 16.46 -13.42 -13.93
C PRO A 266 15.82 -14.42 -12.98
N PRO A 267 16.06 -15.73 -13.17
CA PRO A 267 15.55 -16.74 -12.26
C PRO A 267 16.10 -16.48 -10.86
N PRO A 268 15.40 -16.92 -9.80
CA PRO A 268 15.88 -16.79 -8.43
C PRO A 268 17.34 -17.24 -8.31
N ARG A 269 18.16 -16.58 -7.48
CA ARG A 269 19.55 -17.00 -7.26
C ARG A 269 19.65 -18.48 -6.89
N SER A 270 18.69 -18.99 -6.13
CA SER A 270 18.58 -20.41 -5.80
C SER A 270 18.39 -21.31 -7.04
N ALA A 271 17.61 -20.87 -8.04
CA ALA A 271 17.43 -21.59 -9.30
C ALA A 271 18.67 -21.52 -10.18
N LEU A 272 19.38 -20.38 -10.21
CA LEU A 272 20.67 -20.24 -10.88
C LEU A 272 21.73 -21.14 -10.23
N LEU A 273 21.87 -21.08 -8.90
CA LEU A 273 22.80 -21.92 -8.14
C LEU A 273 22.45 -23.40 -8.29
N SER A 274 21.17 -23.78 -8.22
CA SER A 274 20.73 -25.16 -8.47
C SER A 274 21.08 -25.63 -9.88
N SER A 275 20.92 -24.77 -10.89
CA SER A 275 21.27 -25.09 -12.27
C SER A 275 22.79 -25.22 -12.46
N CYS A 276 23.58 -24.31 -11.90
CA CYS A 276 25.04 -24.39 -11.90
C CYS A 276 25.55 -25.63 -11.15
N MET A 277 24.96 -25.97 -10.00
CA MET A 277 25.32 -27.17 -9.24
C MET A 277 24.91 -28.47 -9.96
N ARG A 278 23.82 -28.45 -10.74
CA ARG A 278 23.44 -29.57 -11.62
C ARG A 278 24.45 -29.80 -12.74
N LEU A 279 25.03 -28.73 -13.29
CA LEU A 279 26.07 -28.82 -14.31
C LEU A 279 27.41 -29.33 -13.74
N LEU A 280 27.64 -29.15 -12.43
CA LEU A 280 28.81 -29.67 -11.71
C LEU A 280 28.66 -31.11 -11.21
N GLN A 281 27.51 -31.76 -11.43
CA GLN A 281 27.34 -33.19 -11.22
C GLN A 281 27.25 -33.91 -12.57
N PRO A 282 28.39 -34.20 -13.22
CA PRO A 282 28.38 -35.10 -14.38
C PRO A 282 27.91 -36.47 -13.88
N ASN A 283 26.79 -36.94 -14.44
CA ASN A 283 26.19 -38.26 -14.28
C ASN A 283 27.02 -39.27 -13.45
N ALA A 284 26.58 -39.58 -12.23
CA ALA A 284 26.75 -40.94 -11.73
C ALA A 284 25.85 -41.83 -12.59
N VAL A 285 26.41 -42.32 -13.70
CA VAL A 285 25.79 -43.38 -14.51
C VAL A 285 25.81 -44.66 -13.67
N LEU A 286 24.65 -45.34 -13.71
CA LEU A 286 24.32 -46.72 -13.28
C LEU A 286 25.51 -47.66 -12.98
#